data_AF-W1DP72-F1
#
_entry.id   AF-W1DP72-F1
#
_cell.length_a   1.000
_cell.length_b   1.000
_cell.length_c   1.000
_cell.angle_alpha   90.00
_cell.angle_beta   90.00
_cell.angle_gamma   90.00
#
_symmetry.space_group_name_H-M   'P 1'
#
loop_
_entity.id
_entity.type
_entity.pdbx_description
1 polymer ?
#
loop_
_entity_poly.entity_id
_entity_poly.type
_entity_poly.pdbx_seq_one_letter_code
_entity_poly.pdbx_strand_id
1 'polypeptide(L)'
;MMEIIYHKCEFVGEMTVVQQAQRQLSLASYERIEQTLKECIAAKLLPANLLTRRAAVLMRSYLSGLMENWLFAPDSFDLHAEARDYVAILLEMYQFCPTLRGPESLSA
;
A
#
# COMPACT_ATOMS: atom_id res chain seq x y z
N MET A 1 -1.45 8.03 17.27
CA MET A 1 -2.50 8.58 16.37
C MET A 1 -3.19 7.47 15.56
N MET A 2 -2.45 6.56 14.91
CA MET A 2 -3.06 5.45 14.16
C MET A 2 -3.86 4.47 15.03
N GLU A 3 -3.40 4.13 16.23
CA GLU A 3 -4.17 3.29 17.18
C GLU A 3 -5.57 3.85 17.49
N ILE A 4 -5.67 5.17 17.66
CA ILE A 4 -6.94 5.85 17.90
C ILE A 4 -7.87 5.72 16.70
N ILE A 5 -7.32 5.91 15.50
CA ILE A 5 -8.06 5.82 14.23
C ILE A 5 -8.56 4.40 13.98
N TYR A 6 -7.75 3.37 14.27
CA TYR A 6 -8.10 1.98 13.99
C TYR A 6 -9.01 1.35 15.05
N HIS A 7 -8.80 1.65 16.33
CA HIS A 7 -9.37 0.85 17.40
C HIS A 7 -10.21 1.64 18.42
N LYS A 8 -10.18 2.97 18.37
CA LYS A 8 -10.83 3.82 19.39
C LYS A 8 -11.77 4.88 18.81
N CYS A 9 -11.95 4.94 17.49
CA CYS A 9 -12.74 5.95 16.82
C CYS A 9 -13.87 5.33 16.00
N GLU A 10 -15.11 5.58 16.41
CA GLU A 10 -16.27 5.31 15.57
C GLU A 10 -16.52 6.51 14.64
N PHE A 11 -16.53 6.27 13.32
CA PHE A 11 -16.73 7.31 12.31
C PHE A 11 -18.21 7.67 12.14
N VAL A 12 -18.84 8.20 13.20
CA VAL A 12 -20.25 8.61 13.23
C VAL A 12 -20.39 10.05 13.73
N GLY A 13 -21.53 10.68 13.46
CA GLY A 13 -21.79 12.07 13.87
C GLY A 13 -20.73 13.04 13.34
N GLU A 14 -20.11 13.81 14.22
CA GLU A 14 -19.08 14.80 13.89
C GLU A 14 -17.81 14.19 13.28
N MET A 15 -17.53 12.90 13.55
CA MET A 15 -16.36 12.19 13.00
C MET A 15 -16.52 11.76 11.54
N THR A 16 -17.72 11.90 10.95
CA THR A 16 -17.96 11.62 9.52
C THR A 16 -17.12 12.52 8.60
N VAL A 17 -16.85 13.76 9.01
CA VAL A 17 -15.99 14.69 8.26
C VAL A 17 -14.55 14.15 8.19
N VAL A 18 -14.05 13.59 9.30
CA VAL A 18 -12.72 12.96 9.35
C VAL A 18 -12.67 11.73 8.46
N GLN A 19 -13.73 10.91 8.42
CA GLN A 19 -13.83 9.77 7.51
C GLN A 19 -13.77 10.20 6.03
N GLN A 20 -14.48 11.27 5.67
CA GLN A 20 -14.48 11.80 4.30
C GLN A 20 -13.10 12.36 3.91
N ALA A 21 -12.45 13.10 4.81
CA ALA A 21 -11.09 13.58 4.60
C ALA A 21 -10.08 12.42 4.44
N GLN A 22 -10.16 11.39 5.28
CA GLN A 22 -9.34 10.17 5.18
C GLN A 22 -9.56 9.46 3.84
N ARG A 23 -10.81 9.37 3.36
CA ARG A 23 -11.13 8.79 2.06
C ARG A 23 -10.51 9.58 0.91
N GLN A 24 -10.61 10.90 0.94
CA GLN A 24 -10.00 11.77 -0.08
C GLN A 24 -8.47 11.65 -0.08
N LEU A 25 -7.85 11.68 1.10
CA LEU A 25 -6.41 11.47 1.26
C LEU A 25 -5.97 10.09 0.76
N SER A 26 -6.75 9.05 1.02
CA SER A 26 -6.47 7.70 0.51
C SER A 26 -6.51 7.65 -1.01
N LEU A 27 -7.47 8.32 -1.65
CA LEU A 27 -7.57 8.35 -3.11
C LEU A 27 -6.39 9.10 -3.74
N ALA A 28 -6.06 10.29 -3.21
CA ALA A 28 -4.90 11.05 -3.64
C ALA A 28 -3.57 10.32 -3.37
N SER A 29 -3.50 9.54 -2.28
CA SER A 29 -2.34 8.69 -1.98
C SER A 29 -2.13 7.62 -3.04
N TYR A 30 -3.19 7.02 -3.57
CA TYR A 30 -3.04 6.03 -4.64
C TYR A 30 -2.45 6.67 -5.91
N GLU A 31 -2.92 7.85 -6.31
CA GLU A 31 -2.37 8.57 -7.47
C GLU A 31 -0.88 8.85 -7.32
N ARG A 32 -0.46 9.26 -6.12
CA ARG A 32 0.97 9.48 -5.81
C ARG A 32 1.78 8.19 -5.87
N ILE A 33 1.28 7.10 -5.28
CA ILE A 33 1.96 5.80 -5.33
C ILE A 33 2.09 5.33 -6.78
N GLU A 34 1.02 5.42 -7.57
CA GLU A 34 1.05 5.06 -8.98
C GLU A 34 2.07 5.88 -9.76
N GLN A 35 2.19 7.17 -9.48
CA GLN A 35 3.18 8.04 -10.10
C GLN A 35 4.61 7.60 -9.77
N THR A 36 4.91 7.33 -8.49
CA THR A 36 6.22 6.80 -8.08
C THR A 36 6.52 5.44 -8.72
N LEU A 37 5.53 4.54 -8.82
CA LEU A 37 5.71 3.25 -9.50
C LEU A 37 6.02 3.44 -11.00
N LYS A 38 5.38 4.40 -11.67
CA LYS A 38 5.69 4.75 -13.07
C LYS A 38 7.11 5.30 -13.23
N GLU A 39 7.58 6.10 -12.29
CA GLU A 39 8.97 6.58 -12.28
C GLU A 39 9.97 5.43 -12.12
N CYS A 40 9.68 4.46 -11.24
CA CYS A 40 10.49 3.25 -11.12
C CYS A 40 10.49 2.40 -12.40
N ILE A 41 9.36 2.31 -13.10
CA ILE A 41 9.26 1.65 -14.41
C ILE A 41 10.11 2.38 -15.45
N ALA A 42 10.03 3.71 -15.51
CA ALA A 42 10.84 4.52 -16.42
C ALA A 42 12.35 4.37 -16.15
N ALA A 43 12.73 4.19 -14.88
CA ALA A 43 14.09 3.88 -14.45
C ALA A 43 14.48 2.40 -14.63
N LYS A 44 13.62 1.55 -15.19
CA LYS A 44 13.81 0.10 -15.39
C LYS A 44 14.03 -0.69 -14.10
N LEU A 45 13.58 -0.17 -12.96
CA LEU A 45 13.64 -0.84 -11.66
C LEU A 45 12.45 -1.77 -11.40
N LEU A 46 11.35 -1.56 -12.13
CA LEU A 46 10.17 -2.42 -12.12
C LEU A 46 9.78 -2.80 -13.55
N PRO A 47 9.11 -3.95 -13.76
CA PRO A 47 8.77 -4.38 -15.11
C PRO A 47 7.77 -3.46 -15.80
N ALA A 48 7.96 -3.27 -17.11
CA ALA A 48 7.25 -2.29 -17.92
C ALA A 48 5.72 -2.48 -17.95
N ASN A 49 5.26 -3.72 -17.82
CA ASN A 49 3.85 -4.10 -17.80
C ASN A 49 3.29 -4.27 -16.37
N LEU A 50 3.93 -3.71 -15.33
CA LEU A 50 3.37 -3.71 -13.99
C LEU A 50 2.03 -2.96 -13.95
N LEU A 51 0.99 -3.59 -13.41
CA LEU A 51 -0.31 -2.97 -13.19
C LEU A 51 -0.25 -2.01 -11.99
N THR A 52 0.20 -0.77 -12.22
CA THR A 52 0.48 0.23 -11.18
C THR A 52 -0.70 0.47 -10.24
N ARG A 53 -1.94 0.52 -10.77
CA ARG A 53 -3.14 0.69 -9.93
C ARG A 53 -3.32 -0.46 -8.94
N ARG A 54 -3.14 -1.70 -9.39
CA ARG A 54 -3.26 -2.89 -8.55
C ARG A 54 -2.14 -2.92 -7.51
N ALA A 55 -0.92 -2.59 -7.92
CA ALA A 55 0.23 -2.48 -7.03
C ALA A 55 0.03 -1.41 -5.94
N ALA A 56 -0.51 -0.24 -6.28
CA ALA A 56 -0.80 0.83 -5.33
C ALA A 56 -1.86 0.44 -4.28
N VAL A 57 -2.90 -0.28 -4.70
CA VAL A 57 -3.90 -0.86 -3.78
C VAL A 57 -3.23 -1.83 -2.81
N LEU A 58 -2.40 -2.74 -3.32
CA LEU A 58 -1.66 -3.70 -2.49
C LEU A 58 -0.70 -3.03 -1.52
N MET A 59 0.03 -1.98 -1.94
CA MET A 59 0.93 -1.22 -1.06
C MET A 59 0.18 -0.73 0.18
N ARG A 60 -0.94 -0.06 -0.05
CA ARG A 60 -1.70 0.54 1.04
C ARG A 60 -2.30 -0.52 1.94
N SER A 61 -2.92 -1.56 1.38
CA SER A 61 -3.54 -2.63 2.17
C SER A 61 -2.52 -3.42 2.99
N TYR A 62 -1.35 -3.71 2.41
CA TYR A 62 -0.29 -4.46 3.06
C TYR A 62 0.30 -3.69 4.24
N LEU A 63 0.71 -2.43 4.01
CA LEU A 63 1.29 -1.59 5.06
C LEU A 63 0.26 -1.25 6.14
N SER A 64 -0.97 -0.89 5.76
CA SER A 64 -2.00 -0.61 6.76
C SER A 64 -2.35 -1.84 7.59
N GLY A 65 -2.43 -3.01 6.96
CA GLY A 65 -2.74 -4.27 7.65
C GLY A 65 -1.63 -4.69 8.61
N LEU A 66 -0.36 -4.54 8.23
CA LEU A 66 0.77 -4.78 9.14
C LEU A 66 0.71 -3.88 10.37
N MET A 67 0.47 -2.58 10.16
CA MET A 67 0.39 -1.61 11.25
C MET A 67 -0.83 -1.86 12.15
N GLU A 68 -1.99 -2.15 11.57
CA GLU A 68 -3.21 -2.45 12.31
C GLU A 68 -3.05 -3.72 13.16
N ASN A 69 -2.55 -4.81 12.57
CA ASN A 69 -2.34 -6.07 13.29
C ASN A 69 -1.33 -5.91 14.44
N TRP A 70 -0.25 -5.17 14.20
CA TRP A 70 0.75 -4.91 15.24
C TRP A 70 0.20 -4.02 16.36
N LEU A 71 -0.57 -2.97 16.03
CA LEU A 71 -1.21 -2.12 17.04
C LEU A 71 -2.28 -2.86 17.85
N PHE A 72 -2.95 -3.84 17.24
CA PHE A 72 -3.94 -4.68 17.92
C PHE A 72 -3.29 -5.67 18.89
N ALA A 73 -2.17 -6.29 18.51
CA ALA A 73 -1.45 -7.27 19.32
C ALA A 73 0.08 -7.08 19.18
N PRO A 74 0.68 -6.13 19.91
CA PRO A 74 2.10 -5.77 19.73
C PRO A 74 3.07 -6.91 20.09
N ASP A 75 2.65 -7.85 20.94
CA ASP A 75 3.45 -9.01 21.33
C ASP A 75 3.36 -10.18 20.32
N SER A 76 2.55 -10.06 19.26
CA SER A 76 2.34 -11.13 18.27
C SER A 76 3.51 -11.30 17.29
N PHE A 77 4.20 -10.20 16.95
CA PHE A 77 5.42 -10.19 16.14
C PHE A 77 6.20 -8.89 16.34
N ASP A 78 7.52 -8.93 16.15
CA ASP A 78 8.38 -7.75 16.24
C ASP A 78 8.38 -6.99 14.91
N LEU A 79 7.43 -6.05 14.77
CA LEU A 79 7.36 -5.20 13.58
C LEU A 79 8.65 -4.39 13.36
N HIS A 80 9.34 -3.98 14.43
CA HIS A 80 10.55 -3.17 14.28
C HIS A 80 11.70 -4.00 13.70
N ALA A 81 11.89 -5.23 14.16
CA ALA A 81 12.90 -6.13 13.62
C ALA A 81 12.57 -6.54 12.16
N GLU A 82 11.30 -6.84 11.86
CA GLU A 82 10.89 -7.42 10.59
C GLU A 82 10.54 -6.38 9.50
N ALA A 83 10.43 -5.08 9.85
CA ALA A 83 9.96 -4.03 8.93
C ALA A 83 10.73 -4.01 7.60
N ARG A 84 12.05 -4.22 7.65
CA ARG A 84 12.89 -4.23 6.45
C ARG A 84 12.50 -5.36 5.50
N ASP A 85 12.27 -6.55 6.05
CA ASP A 85 11.94 -7.74 5.27
C ASP A 85 10.51 -7.65 4.72
N TYR A 86 9.57 -7.11 5.48
CA TYR A 86 8.22 -6.81 4.95
C TYR A 86 8.22 -5.85 3.77
N VAL A 87 9.06 -4.80 3.82
CA VAL A 87 9.22 -3.89 2.68
C VAL A 87 9.89 -4.60 1.50
N ALA A 88 10.92 -5.42 1.74
CA ALA A 88 11.57 -6.19 0.69
C ALA A 88 10.57 -7.12 -0.02
N ILE A 89 9.77 -7.88 0.74
CA ILE A 89 8.72 -8.76 0.22
C ILE A 89 7.74 -8.00 -0.67
N LEU A 90 7.30 -6.81 -0.25
CA LEU A 90 6.40 -5.97 -1.05
C LEU A 90 7.01 -5.57 -2.39
N LEU A 91 8.29 -5.20 -2.39
CA LEU A 91 9.01 -4.82 -3.62
C LEU A 91 9.25 -6.03 -4.53
N GLU A 92 9.62 -7.18 -3.96
CA GLU A 92 9.78 -8.44 -4.67
C GLU A 92 8.46 -8.88 -5.33
N MET A 93 7.33 -8.70 -4.65
CA MET A 93 6.01 -8.96 -5.22
C MET A 93 5.78 -8.16 -6.51
N TYR A 94 6.20 -6.89 -6.56
CA TYR A 94 6.12 -6.07 -7.79
C TYR A 94 7.09 -6.50 -8.88
N GLN A 95 8.20 -7.15 -8.53
CA GLN A 95 9.22 -7.63 -9.46
C GLN A 95 8.92 -9.03 -10.01
N PHE A 96 8.25 -9.89 -9.25
CA PHE A 96 8.19 -11.31 -9.58
C PHE A 96 6.78 -11.88 -9.75
N CYS A 97 5.73 -11.30 -9.16
CA CYS A 97 4.39 -11.88 -9.27
C CYS A 97 3.78 -11.69 -10.68
N PRO A 98 3.50 -12.77 -11.44
CA PRO A 98 2.96 -12.66 -12.79
C PRO A 98 1.53 -12.12 -12.81
N THR A 99 0.77 -12.32 -11.73
CA THR A 99 -0.60 -11.79 -11.56
C THR A 99 -0.63 -10.26 -11.37
N LEU A 100 0.52 -9.61 -11.20
CA LEU A 100 0.65 -8.15 -11.23
C LEU A 100 1.05 -7.59 -12.60
N ARG A 101 1.13 -8.44 -13.62
CA ARG A 101 1.46 -8.05 -14.99
C ARG A 101 0.18 -7.82 -15.79
N GLY A 102 0.18 -6.75 -16.59
CA GLY A 102 -0.75 -6.56 -17.67
C GLY A 102 -0.36 -7.42 -18.87
N PRO A 103 -1.25 -7.54 -19.89
CA PRO A 103 -0.87 -8.16 -21.14
C PRO A 103 0.41 -7.50 -21.66
N GLU A 104 1.36 -8.30 -22.13
CA GLU A 104 2.53 -7.74 -22.80
C GLU A 104 2.02 -6.94 -24.00
N SER A 105 2.30 -5.64 -24.00
CA SER A 105 2.14 -4.86 -25.21
C SER A 105 3.11 -5.46 -26.23
N LEU A 106 2.57 -6.17 -27.22
CA LEU A 106 3.28 -6.53 -28.44
C LEU A 106 3.78 -5.22 -29.06
N SER A 107 4.99 -4.80 -28.69
CA SER A 107 5.69 -3.75 -29.41
C SER A 107 6.13 -4.37 -30.74
N ALA A 108 5.32 -4.14 -31.78
CA ALA A 108 5.75 -4.23 -33.16
C ALA A 108 6.78 -3.14 -33.47
#